data_AF-A0A416S3F3-F1
#
_entry.id   AF-A0A416S3F3-F1
#
_cell.length_a   1.000
_cell.length_b   1.000
_cell.length_c   1.000
_cell.angle_alpha   90.00
_cell.angle_beta   90.00
_cell.angle_gamma   90.00
#
_symmetry.space_group_name_H-M   'P 1'
#
loop_
_entity.id
_entity.type
_entity.pdbx_description
1 polymer ?
#
loop_
_entity_poly.entity_id
_entity_poly.type
_entity_poly.pdbx_seq_one_letter_code
_entity_poly.pdbx_strand_id
1 'polypeptide(L)'
;MMSNTKHFPSFSVVNGHVKVQVDLTRFDKQFQEAQFWLDGQVMNDMIPYMPFRDGIMVDATRVRSASMQGTGKVCAGAPPYGRFLYEGKLMVDPETRSAWARPGAKKVVTDTPLKFDRTAHPSATDHWFDAAKAAHGKEWVKGVKKRAGGG
;
A
#
# COMPACT_ATOMS: atom_id res chain seq x y z
N MET A 1 -59.29 -0.13 -11.76
CA MET A 1 -57.99 -0.78 -11.47
C MET A 1 -57.40 -0.12 -10.23
N MET A 2 -57.09 -0.91 -9.19
CA MET A 2 -56.55 -0.39 -7.93
C MET A 2 -55.12 0.12 -8.13
N SER A 3 -54.87 1.39 -7.83
CA SER A 3 -53.54 1.99 -7.80
C SER A 3 -52.83 1.60 -6.49
N ASN A 4 -51.75 0.82 -6.58
CA ASN A 4 -50.92 0.46 -5.42
C ASN A 4 -49.95 1.60 -5.09
N THR A 5 -50.42 2.54 -4.27
CA THR A 5 -49.59 3.64 -3.72
C THR A 5 -48.81 3.13 -2.51
N LYS A 6 -47.47 3.23 -2.54
CA LYS A 6 -46.64 2.99 -1.34
C LYS A 6 -46.25 4.32 -0.72
N HIS A 7 -46.59 4.50 0.56
CA HIS A 7 -46.35 5.72 1.31
C HIS A 7 -45.03 5.62 2.08
N PHE A 8 -44.18 6.63 1.95
CA PHE A 8 -43.05 6.84 2.85
C PHE A 8 -43.23 8.17 3.59
N PRO A 9 -42.58 8.38 4.75
CA PRO A 9 -42.83 9.54 5.62
C PRO A 9 -42.52 10.90 4.99
N SER A 10 -41.64 10.97 3.98
CA SER A 10 -41.16 12.23 3.38
C SER A 10 -41.62 12.49 1.94
N PHE A 11 -42.22 11.52 1.24
CA PHE A 11 -42.88 11.72 -0.06
C PHE A 11 -43.75 10.51 -0.46
N SER A 12 -44.68 10.73 -1.39
CA SER A 12 -45.60 9.71 -1.93
C SER A 12 -45.43 9.58 -3.44
N VAL A 13 -45.34 8.35 -3.96
CA VAL A 13 -45.26 8.07 -5.40
C VAL A 13 -46.53 7.33 -5.83
N VAL A 14 -47.27 7.89 -6.78
CA VAL A 14 -48.48 7.30 -7.38
C VAL A 14 -48.23 7.09 -8.86
N ASN A 15 -48.58 5.90 -9.37
CA ASN A 15 -48.47 5.44 -10.77
C ASN A 15 -47.82 6.45 -11.75
N GLY A 16 -46.51 6.38 -11.82
CA GLY A 16 -45.69 7.08 -12.80
C GLY A 16 -44.37 6.34 -13.00
N HIS A 17 -43.82 6.41 -14.20
CA HIS A 17 -42.45 5.97 -14.48
C HIS A 17 -41.49 6.95 -13.79
N VAL A 18 -41.18 6.71 -12.51
CA VAL A 18 -40.20 7.53 -11.78
C VAL A 18 -38.81 7.16 -12.27
N LYS A 19 -38.17 8.12 -12.96
CA LYS A 19 -36.76 8.03 -13.36
C LYS A 19 -35.94 8.93 -12.44
N VAL A 20 -35.14 8.32 -11.58
CA VAL A 20 -34.18 9.04 -10.72
C VAL A 20 -32.82 9.00 -11.40
N GLN A 21 -32.22 10.16 -11.61
CA GLN A 21 -30.83 10.29 -12.02
C GLN A 21 -30.04 10.83 -10.83
N VAL A 22 -29.15 10.01 -10.29
CA VAL A 22 -28.28 10.39 -9.17
C VAL A 22 -26.90 10.72 -9.72
N ASP A 23 -26.39 11.90 -9.39
CA ASP A 23 -25.02 12.29 -9.69
C ASP A 23 -24.09 11.74 -8.59
N LEU A 24 -23.16 10.86 -9.00
CA LEU A 24 -22.18 10.22 -8.12
C LEU A 24 -20.77 10.82 -8.26
N THR A 25 -20.58 11.85 -9.10
CA THR A 25 -19.26 12.46 -9.36
C THR A 25 -18.58 12.96 -8.08
N ARG A 26 -19.36 13.46 -7.13
CA ARG A 26 -18.88 13.85 -5.80
C ARG A 26 -18.23 12.69 -5.04
N PHE A 27 -18.77 11.47 -5.15
CA PHE A 27 -18.22 10.30 -4.48
C PHE A 27 -16.96 9.82 -5.20
N ASP A 28 -16.96 9.80 -6.53
CA ASP A 28 -15.79 9.42 -7.32
C ASP A 28 -14.57 10.28 -6.96
N LYS A 29 -14.75 11.61 -6.88
CA LYS A 29 -13.69 12.54 -6.48
C LYS A 29 -13.18 12.25 -5.07
N GLN A 30 -14.07 12.04 -4.11
CA GLN A 30 -13.70 11.72 -2.73
C GLN A 30 -12.95 10.37 -2.63
N PHE A 31 -13.34 9.36 -3.41
CA PHE A 31 -12.64 8.09 -3.47
C PHE A 31 -11.25 8.23 -4.09
N GLN A 32 -11.11 9.00 -5.17
CA GLN A 32 -9.81 9.28 -5.79
C GLN A 32 -8.86 10.00 -4.82
N GLU A 33 -9.35 11.03 -4.12
CA GLU A 33 -8.58 11.76 -3.12
C GLU A 33 -8.19 10.87 -1.92
N ALA A 34 -9.11 10.01 -1.47
CA ALA A 34 -8.84 9.05 -0.40
C ALA A 34 -7.78 8.03 -0.81
N GLN A 35 -7.85 7.51 -2.04
CA GLN A 35 -6.88 6.56 -2.57
C GLN A 35 -5.50 7.20 -2.74
N PHE A 36 -5.44 8.39 -3.33
CA PHE A 36 -4.19 9.13 -3.49
C PHE A 36 -3.52 9.40 -2.14
N TRP A 37 -4.30 9.81 -1.14
CA TRP A 37 -3.78 10.01 0.20
C TRP A 37 -3.29 8.70 0.84
N LEU A 38 -4.06 7.62 0.73
CA LEU A 38 -3.72 6.33 1.32
C LEU A 38 -2.40 5.79 0.75
N ASP A 39 -2.25 5.80 -0.56
CA ASP A 39 -1.05 5.30 -1.25
C ASP A 39 0.20 6.05 -0.77
N GLY A 40 0.11 7.38 -0.64
CA GLY A 40 1.21 8.21 -0.12
C GLY A 40 1.51 7.95 1.36
N GLN A 41 0.46 7.79 2.18
CA GLN A 41 0.60 7.54 3.62
C GLN A 41 1.26 6.18 3.88
N VAL A 42 0.83 5.13 3.17
CA VAL A 42 1.44 3.79 3.27
C VAL A 42 2.92 3.84 2.94
N MET A 43 3.32 4.54 1.86
CA MET A 43 4.73 4.69 1.50
C MET A 43 5.51 5.43 2.60
N ASN A 44 4.98 6.54 3.12
CA ASN A 44 5.67 7.32 4.16
C ASN A 44 5.85 6.53 5.46
N ASP A 45 4.81 5.81 5.88
CA ASP A 45 4.83 5.03 7.12
C ASP A 45 5.70 3.78 7.00
N MET A 46 5.93 3.28 5.78
CA MET A 46 6.90 2.22 5.53
C MET A 46 8.35 2.65 5.72
N ILE A 47 8.70 3.91 5.42
CA ILE A 47 10.11 4.37 5.37
C ILE A 47 10.92 3.96 6.62
N PRO A 48 10.46 4.21 7.86
CA PRO A 48 11.24 3.89 9.07
C PRO A 48 11.52 2.39 9.28
N TYR A 49 10.77 1.51 8.61
CA TYR A 49 10.91 0.05 8.68
C TYR A 49 11.76 -0.51 7.53
N MET A 50 12.04 0.30 6.50
CA MET A 50 12.85 -0.10 5.35
C MET A 50 14.35 -0.11 5.70
N PRO A 51 15.13 -1.06 5.17
CA PRO A 51 16.60 -1.01 5.28
C PRO A 51 17.19 0.27 4.64
N PHE A 52 18.07 0.96 5.36
CA PHE A 52 18.63 2.26 4.95
C PHE A 52 20.15 2.27 4.99
N ARG A 53 20.80 1.52 4.09
CA ARG A 53 22.27 1.49 4.04
C ARG A 53 22.85 2.79 3.46
N ASP A 54 22.35 3.19 2.30
CA ASP A 54 22.80 4.34 1.51
C ASP A 54 21.62 5.21 1.04
N GLY A 55 20.40 4.90 1.46
CA GLY A 55 19.17 5.60 1.09
C GLY A 55 18.65 5.32 -0.34
N ILE A 56 19.50 4.81 -1.25
CA ILE A 56 19.17 4.63 -2.67
C ILE A 56 17.92 3.75 -2.86
N MET A 57 17.84 2.64 -2.13
CA MET A 57 16.69 1.73 -2.23
C MET A 57 15.39 2.41 -1.77
N VAL A 58 15.45 3.18 -0.68
CA VAL A 58 14.29 3.91 -0.15
C VAL A 58 13.86 5.01 -1.11
N ASP A 59 14.79 5.80 -1.65
CA ASP A 59 14.49 6.85 -2.60
C ASP A 59 13.90 6.31 -3.91
N ALA A 60 14.50 5.25 -4.47
CA ALA A 60 13.97 4.60 -5.67
C ALA A 60 12.56 4.04 -5.43
N THR A 61 12.31 3.47 -4.26
CA THR A 61 10.99 2.97 -3.86
C THR A 61 9.98 4.11 -3.72
N ARG A 62 10.36 5.23 -3.08
CA ARG A 62 9.52 6.42 -2.92
C ARG A 62 9.14 7.01 -4.27
N VAL A 63 10.11 7.21 -5.17
CA VAL A 63 9.89 7.75 -6.52
C VAL A 63 8.95 6.85 -7.31
N ARG A 64 9.16 5.53 -7.26
CA ARG A 64 8.30 4.56 -7.95
C ARG A 64 6.88 4.56 -7.38
N SER A 65 6.72 4.59 -6.05
CA SER A 65 5.41 4.67 -5.41
C SER A 65 4.68 5.97 -5.76
N ALA A 66 5.37 7.11 -5.77
CA ALA A 66 4.79 8.39 -6.17
C ALA A 66 4.22 8.36 -7.60
N SER A 67 4.90 7.68 -8.54
CA SER A 67 4.41 7.54 -9.92
C SER A 67 3.12 6.71 -10.05
N MET A 68 2.78 5.91 -9.04
CA MET A 68 1.59 5.06 -9.00
C MET A 68 0.53 5.58 -8.01
N GLN A 69 0.77 6.74 -7.40
CA GLN A 69 -0.09 7.25 -6.34
C GLN A 69 -1.50 7.56 -6.86
N GLY A 70 -2.53 7.06 -6.17
CA GLY A 70 -3.93 7.14 -6.59
C GLY A 70 -4.41 5.90 -7.36
N THR A 71 -3.53 4.96 -7.69
CA THR A 71 -3.91 3.70 -8.37
C THR A 71 -4.32 2.59 -7.41
N GLY A 72 -4.10 2.76 -6.09
CA GLY A 72 -4.26 1.70 -5.10
C GLY A 72 -3.08 0.74 -5.02
N LYS A 73 -1.94 1.11 -5.59
CA LYS A 73 -0.71 0.30 -5.58
C LYS A 73 0.45 1.12 -5.01
N VAL A 74 1.21 0.50 -4.12
CA VAL A 74 2.43 1.06 -3.54
C VAL A 74 3.60 0.12 -3.84
N CYS A 75 4.73 0.67 -4.25
CA CYS A 75 5.95 -0.12 -4.39
C CYS A 75 6.50 -0.43 -2.99
N ALA A 76 6.47 -1.69 -2.57
CA ALA A 76 7.04 -2.08 -1.28
C ALA A 76 8.57 -1.94 -1.28
N GLY A 77 9.25 -2.32 -2.35
CA GLY A 77 10.69 -2.17 -2.50
C GLY A 77 11.13 -2.21 -3.96
N ALA A 78 11.92 -1.22 -4.38
CA ALA A 78 12.39 -1.10 -5.75
C ALA A 78 13.48 -2.14 -6.09
N PRO A 79 13.50 -2.65 -7.33
CA PRO A 79 14.60 -3.49 -7.82
C PRO A 79 15.92 -2.71 -7.85
N PRO A 80 17.08 -3.39 -7.83
CA PRO A 80 17.23 -4.86 -7.85
C PRO A 80 17.12 -5.50 -6.44
N TYR A 81 17.30 -4.72 -5.37
CA TYR A 81 17.45 -5.25 -4.02
C TYR A 81 16.13 -5.47 -3.28
N GLY A 82 15.07 -4.76 -3.65
CA GLY A 82 13.80 -4.72 -2.91
C GLY A 82 13.26 -6.10 -2.57
N ARG A 83 13.17 -7.01 -3.55
CA ARG A 83 12.69 -8.38 -3.31
C ARG A 83 13.59 -9.15 -2.34
N PHE A 84 14.91 -9.09 -2.53
CA PHE A 84 15.86 -9.81 -1.69
C PHE A 84 15.78 -9.35 -0.23
N LEU A 85 15.76 -8.03 -0.02
CA LEU A 85 15.68 -7.45 1.32
C LEU A 85 14.31 -7.69 1.95
N TYR A 86 13.23 -7.65 1.17
CA TYR A 86 11.86 -7.85 1.67
C TYR A 86 11.65 -9.28 2.19
N GLU A 87 12.19 -10.28 1.49
CA GLU A 87 12.12 -11.69 1.90
C GLU A 87 12.96 -11.99 3.16
N GLY A 88 13.91 -11.12 3.52
CA GLY A 88 14.62 -11.20 4.78
C GLY A 88 15.57 -12.40 4.92
N LYS A 89 15.79 -13.19 3.87
CA LYS A 89 16.62 -14.40 3.90
C LYS A 89 17.91 -14.21 3.13
N LEU A 90 19.01 -14.70 3.71
CA LEU A 90 20.31 -14.66 3.07
C LEU A 90 20.27 -15.51 1.79
N MET A 91 20.82 -14.94 0.71
CA MET A 91 20.97 -15.62 -0.56
C MET A 91 22.46 -15.72 -0.85
N VAL A 92 22.97 -16.93 -1.03
CA VAL A 92 24.39 -17.19 -1.20
C VAL A 92 24.68 -17.93 -2.50
N ASP A 93 25.90 -17.77 -3.02
CA ASP A 93 26.43 -18.66 -4.06
C ASP A 93 26.44 -20.11 -3.54
N PRO A 94 25.96 -21.09 -4.31
CA PRO A 94 25.92 -22.49 -3.86
C PRO A 94 27.31 -23.08 -3.60
N GLU A 95 28.34 -22.62 -4.32
CA GLU A 95 29.70 -23.14 -4.16
C GLU A 95 30.49 -22.35 -3.11
N THR A 96 30.47 -21.02 -3.18
CA THR A 96 31.30 -20.20 -2.27
C THR A 96 30.61 -19.88 -0.95
N ARG A 97 29.31 -20.13 -0.83
CA ARG A 97 28.45 -19.71 0.28
C ARG A 97 28.53 -18.20 0.59
N SER A 98 29.01 -17.41 -0.36
CA SER A 98 29.11 -15.96 -0.24
C SER A 98 27.81 -15.28 -0.63
N ALA A 99 27.44 -14.22 0.10
CA ALA A 99 26.38 -13.31 -0.31
C ALA A 99 26.69 -12.60 -1.64
N TRP A 100 27.97 -12.57 -2.05
CA TRP A 100 28.42 -12.11 -3.36
C TRP A 100 28.62 -13.31 -4.28
N ALA A 101 27.66 -13.51 -5.20
CA ALA A 101 27.71 -14.61 -6.14
C ALA A 101 28.70 -14.36 -7.27
N ARG A 102 29.29 -15.45 -7.78
CA ARG A 102 30.14 -15.38 -8.97
C ARG A 102 29.33 -14.95 -10.20
N PRO A 103 29.95 -14.32 -11.21
CA PRO A 103 29.27 -13.99 -12.45
C PRO A 103 28.58 -15.23 -13.06
N GLY A 104 27.29 -15.11 -13.38
CA GLY A 104 26.49 -16.21 -13.94
C GLY A 104 25.91 -17.20 -12.92
N ALA A 105 26.32 -17.15 -11.65
CA ALA A 105 25.77 -18.02 -10.61
C ALA A 105 24.42 -17.52 -10.10
N LYS A 106 23.44 -18.44 -10.02
CA LYS A 106 22.16 -18.18 -9.36
C LYS A 106 22.32 -18.43 -7.86
N LYS A 107 22.00 -17.42 -7.05
CA LYS A 107 22.03 -17.56 -5.59
C LYS A 107 20.95 -18.54 -5.11
N VAL A 108 21.28 -19.31 -4.09
CA VAL A 108 20.35 -20.19 -3.38
C VAL A 108 19.91 -19.49 -2.10
N VAL A 109 18.61 -19.53 -1.82
CA VAL A 109 18.02 -19.01 -0.58
C VAL A 109 18.41 -19.93 0.57
N THR A 110 18.93 -19.37 1.66
CA THR A 110 19.18 -20.12 2.90
C THR A 110 18.09 -19.82 3.92
N ASP A 111 17.98 -20.64 4.96
CA ASP A 111 17.10 -20.37 6.10
C ASP A 111 17.70 -19.37 7.11
N THR A 112 18.81 -18.71 6.74
CA THR A 112 19.47 -17.72 7.61
C THR A 112 18.82 -16.35 7.43
N PRO A 113 18.30 -15.73 8.50
CA PRO A 113 17.77 -14.37 8.41
C PRO A 113 18.87 -13.35 8.10
N LEU A 114 18.53 -12.33 7.32
CA LEU A 114 19.37 -11.16 7.09
C LEU A 114 19.47 -10.32 8.36
N LYS A 115 20.66 -9.77 8.60
CA LYS A 115 20.87 -8.75 9.63
C LYS A 115 20.79 -7.39 8.96
N PHE A 116 19.76 -6.62 9.28
CA PHE A 116 19.62 -5.26 8.78
C PHE A 116 20.42 -4.29 9.64
N ASP A 117 21.01 -3.30 8.99
CA ASP A 117 21.55 -2.13 9.67
C ASP A 117 20.40 -1.30 10.24
N ARG A 118 20.51 -0.97 11.53
CA ARG A 118 19.51 -0.25 12.33
C ARG A 118 20.01 1.11 12.82
N THR A 119 21.15 1.58 12.31
CA THR A 119 21.74 2.87 12.70
C THR A 119 20.86 4.04 12.26
N ALA A 120 20.49 4.09 10.98
CA ALA A 120 19.61 5.13 10.44
C ALA A 120 18.13 4.85 10.73
N HIS A 121 17.69 3.61 10.55
CA HIS A 121 16.31 3.15 10.77
C HIS A 121 16.29 2.08 11.88
N PRO A 122 16.06 2.45 13.15
CA PRO A 122 16.08 1.51 14.27
C PRO A 122 15.07 0.37 14.14
N SER A 123 13.96 0.63 13.45
CA SER A 123 12.87 -0.33 13.19
C SER A 123 13.05 -1.12 11.88
N ALA A 124 14.23 -1.06 11.24
CA ALA A 124 14.49 -1.77 10.00
C ALA A 124 14.29 -3.29 10.16
N THR A 125 13.47 -3.84 9.28
CA THR A 125 13.04 -5.24 9.28
C THR A 125 12.79 -5.72 7.86
N ASP A 126 12.67 -7.04 7.67
CA ASP A 126 12.05 -7.63 6.49
C ASP A 126 10.54 -7.45 6.56
N HIS A 127 9.83 -7.66 5.45
CA HIS A 127 8.37 -7.50 5.40
C HIS A 127 7.88 -6.17 5.99
N TRP A 128 8.62 -5.08 5.73
CA TRP A 128 8.39 -3.78 6.38
C TRP A 128 7.00 -3.17 6.12
N PHE A 129 6.31 -3.57 5.05
CA PHE A 129 4.91 -3.19 4.84
C PHE A 129 4.01 -3.80 5.93
N ASP A 130 4.24 -5.05 6.31
CA ASP A 130 3.44 -5.72 7.35
C ASP A 130 3.70 -5.08 8.72
N ALA A 131 4.95 -4.70 9.01
CA ALA A 131 5.30 -3.93 10.20
C ALA A 131 4.61 -2.56 10.22
N ALA A 132 4.68 -1.81 9.11
CA ALA A 132 4.02 -0.52 8.98
C ALA A 132 2.49 -0.64 9.09
N LYS A 133 1.90 -1.67 8.48
CA LYS A 133 0.46 -1.96 8.54
C LYS A 133 0.00 -2.32 9.95
N ALA A 134 0.81 -3.10 10.68
CA ALA A 134 0.52 -3.44 12.06
C ALA A 134 0.50 -2.18 12.96
N ALA A 135 1.42 -1.25 12.72
CA ALA A 135 1.52 0.00 13.47
C ALA A 135 0.46 1.04 13.07
N HIS A 136 0.28 1.29 11.78
CA HIS A 136 -0.45 2.44 11.24
C HIS A 136 -1.77 2.09 10.54
N GLY A 137 -2.10 0.81 10.38
CA GLY A 137 -3.27 0.38 9.60
C GLY A 137 -4.60 0.98 10.09
N LYS A 138 -4.76 1.20 11.39
CA LYS A 138 -5.96 1.89 11.94
C LYS A 138 -6.02 3.35 11.53
N GLU A 139 -4.87 4.03 11.47
CA GLU A 139 -4.74 5.44 11.08
C GLU A 139 -5.03 5.61 9.59
N TRP A 140 -4.57 4.67 8.76
CA TRP A 140 -4.89 4.59 7.34
C TRP A 140 -6.39 4.50 7.11
N VAL A 141 -7.08 3.57 7.80
CA VAL A 141 -8.54 3.44 7.70
C VAL A 141 -9.25 4.73 8.13
N LYS A 142 -8.81 5.34 9.24
CA LYS A 142 -9.39 6.60 9.73
C LYS A 142 -9.22 7.74 8.74
N GLY A 143 -8.04 7.88 8.15
CA GLY A 143 -7.75 8.95 7.19
C GLY A 143 -8.43 8.76 5.83
N VAL A 144 -8.68 7.52 5.41
CA VAL A 144 -9.54 7.20 4.25
C VAL A 144 -10.97 7.60 4.52
N LYS A 145 -11.56 7.18 5.66
CA LYS A 145 -12.95 7.52 6.03
C LYS A 145 -13.21 9.02 6.01
N LYS A 146 -12.30 9.79 6.61
CA LYS A 146 -12.35 11.26 6.65
C LYS A 146 -12.43 11.89 5.24
N ARG A 147 -11.80 11.29 4.23
CA ARG A 147 -11.73 11.80 2.85
C ARG A 147 -12.84 11.27 1.96
N ALA A 148 -13.27 10.03 2.19
CA ALA A 148 -14.33 9.38 1.44
C ALA A 148 -15.75 9.87 1.84
N GLY A 149 -15.86 10.82 2.78
CA GLY A 149 -17.14 11.37 3.24
C GLY A 149 -17.79 10.59 4.39
N GLY A 150 -17.07 9.65 4.99
CA GLY A 150 -17.48 8.95 6.21
C GLY A 150 -17.10 9.77 7.44
N GLY A 151 -18.07 10.52 7.96
CA GLY A 151 -18.03 11.05 9.34
C GLY A 151 -17.98 9.92 10.36
#